data_AF-A0A1M7UUZ9-F1
#
_entry.id   AF-A0A1M7UUZ9-F1
#
_cell.length_a   1.000
_cell.length_b   1.000
_cell.length_c   1.000
_cell.angle_alpha   90.00
_cell.angle_beta   90.00
_cell.angle_gamma   90.00
#
_symmetry.space_group_name_H-M   'P 1'
#
loop_
_entity.id
_entity.type
_entity.pdbx_description
1 polymer ?
#
loop_
_entity_poly.entity_id
_entity_poly.type
_entity_poly.pdbx_seq_one_letter_code
_entity_poly.pdbx_strand_id
1 'polypeptide(L)'
;MAMTVHDAKIAIGMLARGDNQHDVAAWFGENQARIVEASQGKYGTTEAAHASELPPKGPPGVKGRFLHAFVEKALAALKADNTQDAIKQLEAGLERYNRSE
;
A
#
# COMPACT_ATOMS: atom_id res chain seq x y z
N MET A 1 -0.29 11.13 5.94
CA MET A 1 0.00 11.15 4.48
C MET A 1 -1.34 11.22 3.80
N ALA A 2 -1.48 11.98 2.70
CA ALA A 2 -2.74 12.02 1.96
C ALA A 2 -2.77 10.87 0.95
N MET A 3 -3.88 10.14 0.87
CA MET A 3 -4.11 9.08 -0.11
C MET A 3 -3.96 9.61 -1.54
N THR A 4 -3.13 8.95 -2.35
CA THR A 4 -2.87 9.33 -3.74
C THR A 4 -3.89 8.74 -4.71
N VAL A 5 -3.86 9.17 -5.99
CA VAL A 5 -4.67 8.57 -7.05
C VAL A 5 -4.34 7.07 -7.20
N HIS A 6 -3.06 6.69 -7.10
CA HIS A 6 -2.65 5.28 -7.19
C HIS A 6 -3.17 4.46 -6.00
N ASP A 7 -3.06 5.00 -4.78
CA ASP A 7 -3.63 4.36 -3.58
C ASP A 7 -5.15 4.17 -3.73
N ALA A 8 -5.86 5.15 -4.29
CA ALA A 8 -7.28 5.05 -4.57
C ALA A 8 -7.59 3.89 -5.53
N LYS A 9 -6.80 3.70 -6.60
CA LYS A 9 -6.97 2.56 -7.52
C LYS A 9 -6.82 1.22 -6.81
N ILE A 10 -5.81 1.09 -5.94
CA ILE A 10 -5.60 -0.13 -5.15
C ILE A 10 -6.77 -0.34 -4.20
N ALA A 11 -7.19 0.68 -3.46
CA ALA A 11 -8.32 0.60 -2.54
C ALA A 11 -9.62 0.17 -3.24
N ILE A 12 -9.91 0.74 -4.42
CA ILE A 12 -11.07 0.37 -5.24
C ILE A 12 -10.97 -1.09 -5.70
N GLY A 13 -9.79 -1.53 -6.14
CA GLY A 13 -9.58 -2.92 -6.53
C GLY A 13 -9.74 -3.91 -5.38
N MET A 14 -9.27 -3.56 -4.17
CA MET A 14 -9.50 -4.37 -2.97
C MET A 14 -10.99 -4.46 -2.61
N LEU A 15 -11.74 -3.36 -2.71
CA LEU A 15 -13.19 -3.38 -2.52
C LEU A 15 -13.90 -4.25 -3.57
N ALA A 16 -13.51 -4.13 -4.83
CA ALA A 16 -14.05 -4.95 -5.92
C ALA A 16 -13.76 -6.44 -5.74
N ARG A 17 -12.64 -6.80 -5.10
CA ARG A 17 -12.30 -8.17 -4.69
C ARG A 17 -13.17 -8.69 -3.52
N GLY A 18 -13.94 -7.83 -2.86
CA GLY A 18 -14.77 -8.18 -1.71
C GLY A 18 -14.00 -8.19 -0.38
N ASP A 19 -12.98 -7.33 -0.24
CA ASP A 19 -12.26 -7.14 1.01
C ASP A 19 -13.06 -6.26 1.99
N ASN A 20 -12.85 -6.48 3.30
CA ASN A 20 -13.50 -5.67 4.32
C ASN A 20 -12.94 -4.24 4.30
N GLN A 21 -13.81 -3.23 4.27
CA GLN A 21 -13.43 -1.81 4.26
C GLN A 21 -12.47 -1.43 5.41
N HIS A 22 -12.62 -2.06 6.58
CA HIS A 22 -11.71 -1.86 7.71
C HIS A 22 -10.28 -2.29 7.38
N ASP A 23 -10.13 -3.46 6.78
CA ASP A 23 -8.85 -4.04 6.41
C ASP A 23 -8.20 -3.24 5.29
N VAL A 24 -9.00 -2.84 4.29
CA VAL A 24 -8.55 -1.94 3.21
C VAL A 24 -8.02 -0.63 3.81
N ALA A 25 -8.78 0.00 4.71
CA ALA A 25 -8.36 1.24 5.35
C ALA A 25 -7.04 1.09 6.14
N ALA A 26 -6.79 -0.06 6.75
CA ALA A 26 -5.56 -0.36 7.48
C ALA A 26 -4.31 -0.39 6.58
N TRP A 27 -4.43 -0.80 5.31
CA TRP A 27 -3.33 -0.74 4.34
C TRP A 27 -2.85 0.68 4.05
N PHE A 28 -3.79 1.64 4.01
CA PHE A 28 -3.47 3.03 3.73
C PHE A 28 -3.23 3.85 5.00
N GLY A 29 -3.71 3.38 6.16
CA GLY A 29 -3.62 4.12 7.44
C GLY A 29 -4.60 5.27 7.48
N GLU A 30 -5.75 5.05 6.85
CA GLU A 30 -6.81 6.02 6.65
C GLU A 30 -8.09 5.52 7.34
N ASN A 31 -9.11 6.37 7.38
CA ASN A 31 -10.43 5.97 7.87
C ASN A 31 -11.25 5.29 6.76
N GLN A 32 -12.18 4.41 7.14
CA GLN A 32 -13.11 3.74 6.20
C GLN A 32 -13.86 4.73 5.31
N ALA A 33 -14.21 5.91 5.85
CA ALA A 33 -14.82 6.98 5.06
C ALA A 33 -13.97 7.40 3.86
N ARG A 34 -12.64 7.46 3.99
CA ARG A 34 -11.73 7.79 2.88
C ARG A 34 -11.73 6.71 1.79
N ILE A 35 -11.86 5.45 2.18
CA ILE A 35 -11.97 4.33 1.24
C ILE A 35 -13.29 4.41 0.46
N VAL A 36 -14.39 4.78 1.11
CA VAL A 36 -15.66 5.04 0.44
C VAL A 36 -15.54 6.23 -0.52
N GLU A 37 -14.91 7.32 -0.09
CA GLU A 37 -14.63 8.49 -0.94
C GLU A 37 -13.79 8.13 -2.17
N ALA A 38 -12.83 7.19 -2.03
CA ALA A 38 -12.06 6.62 -3.13
C ALA A 38 -12.97 5.99 -4.18
N SER A 39 -13.88 5.09 -3.75
CA SER A 39 -14.83 4.43 -4.64
C SER A 39 -15.80 5.37 -5.35
N GLN A 40 -16.01 6.57 -4.80
CA GLN A 40 -16.84 7.63 -5.38
C GLN A 40 -16.08 8.55 -6.34
N GLY A 41 -14.78 8.33 -6.55
CA GLY A 41 -13.98 9.12 -7.47
C GLY A 41 -13.45 10.44 -6.90
N LYS A 42 -13.51 10.68 -5.58
CA LYS A 42 -13.00 11.92 -4.97
C LYS A 42 -11.51 12.18 -5.20
N TYR A 43 -10.77 11.14 -5.58
CA TYR A 43 -9.33 11.20 -5.85
C TYR A 43 -9.03 11.25 -7.35
N GLY A 44 -10.01 11.60 -8.18
CA GLY A 44 -9.84 11.78 -9.62
C GLY A 44 -9.86 10.48 -10.44
N THR A 45 -10.20 9.34 -9.83
CA THR A 45 -10.34 8.06 -10.51
C THR A 45 -11.35 7.16 -9.81
N THR A 46 -12.08 6.36 -10.58
CA THR A 46 -12.92 5.25 -10.11
C THR A 46 -12.40 3.91 -10.62
N GLU A 47 -11.23 3.90 -11.26
CA GLU A 47 -10.64 2.69 -11.84
C GLU A 47 -10.03 1.81 -10.75
N ALA A 48 -10.28 0.51 -10.82
CA ALA A 48 -9.61 -0.47 -9.98
C ALA A 48 -8.20 -0.77 -10.50
N ALA A 49 -7.23 -0.94 -9.60
CA ALA A 49 -5.93 -1.52 -9.93
C ALA A 49 -6.07 -2.99 -10.36
N HIS A 50 -5.12 -3.51 -11.13
CA HIS A 50 -5.16 -4.89 -11.60
C HIS A 50 -4.97 -5.87 -10.43
N ALA A 51 -5.56 -7.07 -10.51
CA ALA A 51 -5.54 -8.05 -9.43
C ALA A 51 -4.12 -8.45 -8.98
N SER A 52 -3.13 -8.40 -9.88
CA SER A 52 -1.72 -8.67 -9.57
C SER A 52 -1.02 -7.57 -8.79
N GLU A 53 -1.61 -6.37 -8.72
CA GLU A 53 -1.09 -5.21 -7.98
C GLU A 53 -1.75 -5.08 -6.60
N LEU A 54 -2.79 -5.87 -6.33
CA LEU A 54 -3.49 -5.79 -5.06
C LEU A 54 -2.69 -6.49 -3.96
N PRO A 55 -2.57 -5.88 -2.78
CA PRO A 55 -1.96 -6.54 -1.64
C PRO A 55 -2.80 -7.77 -1.23
N PRO A 56 -2.28 -8.66 -0.38
CA PRO A 56 -3.03 -9.78 0.17
C PRO A 56 -4.32 -9.33 0.89
N LYS A 57 -5.32 -10.21 0.93
CA LYS A 57 -6.58 -9.96 1.65
C LYS A 57 -6.34 -9.92 3.17
N GLY A 58 -7.08 -9.04 3.84
CA GLY A 58 -7.02 -8.87 5.30
C GLY A 58 -6.12 -7.71 5.74
N PRO A 59 -6.06 -7.40 7.04
CA PRO A 59 -5.28 -6.28 7.55
C PRO A 59 -3.79 -6.65 7.56
N PRO A 60 -2.89 -5.74 7.16
CA PRO A 60 -1.46 -6.06 6.99
C PRO A 60 -0.69 -6.24 8.30
N GLY A 61 -1.29 -5.87 9.44
CA GLY A 61 -0.54 -5.55 10.66
C GLY A 61 0.42 -4.37 10.46
N VAL A 62 0.80 -3.68 11.52
CA VAL A 62 1.65 -2.48 11.41
C VAL A 62 3.04 -2.83 10.84
N LYS A 63 3.69 -3.87 11.37
CA LYS A 63 5.01 -4.31 10.91
C LYS A 63 4.99 -4.91 9.51
N GLY A 64 3.97 -5.71 9.18
CA GLY A 64 3.81 -6.31 7.85
C GLY A 64 3.60 -5.28 6.75
N ARG A 65 2.78 -4.25 7.03
CA ARG A 65 2.56 -3.13 6.10
C ARG A 65 3.85 -2.40 5.76
N PHE A 66 4.64 -2.04 6.76
CA PHE A 66 5.90 -1.32 6.53
C PHE A 66 6.88 -2.19 5.75
N LEU A 67 7.06 -3.46 6.17
CA LEU A 67 7.94 -4.38 5.46
C LEU A 67 7.57 -4.51 3.98
N HIS A 68 6.28 -4.71 3.68
CA HIS A 68 5.79 -4.79 2.30
C HIS A 68 6.18 -3.54 1.48
N ALA A 69 5.89 -2.35 2.00
CA ALA A 69 6.17 -1.09 1.32
C ALA A 69 7.68 -0.88 1.05
N PHE A 70 8.56 -1.27 1.98
CA PHE A 70 10.01 -1.17 1.76
C PHE A 70 10.52 -2.20 0.74
N VAL A 71 9.98 -3.43 0.76
CA VAL A 71 10.32 -4.46 -0.23
C VAL A 71 9.88 -4.06 -1.63
N GLU A 72 8.68 -3.49 -1.80
CA GLU A 72 8.22 -3.00 -3.11
C GLU A 72 9.11 -1.90 -3.67
N LYS A 73 9.50 -0.92 -2.82
CA LYS A 73 10.43 0.15 -3.22
C LYS A 73 11.80 -0.40 -3.61
N ALA A 74 12.33 -1.34 -2.83
CA ALA A 74 13.60 -1.98 -3.13
C ALA A 74 13.55 -2.75 -4.47
N LEU A 75 12.47 -3.50 -4.72
CA LEU A 75 12.27 -4.20 -5.99
C LEU A 75 12.14 -3.23 -7.17
N ALA A 76 11.46 -2.10 -7.01
CA ALA A 76 11.37 -1.07 -8.04
C ALA A 76 12.75 -0.48 -8.36
N ALA A 77 13.57 -0.21 -7.33
CA ALA A 77 14.94 0.27 -7.50
C ALA A 77 15.85 -0.76 -8.19
N LEU A 78 15.75 -2.05 -7.84
CA LEU A 78 16.49 -3.14 -8.50
C LEU A 78 16.12 -3.29 -9.97
N LYS A 79 14.82 -3.18 -10.31
CA LYS A 79 14.36 -3.20 -11.70
C LYS A 79 14.87 -2.01 -12.52
N ALA A 80 15.20 -0.91 -11.86
CA ALA A 80 15.80 0.28 -12.46
C ALA A 80 17.34 0.27 -12.42
N ASP A 81 17.96 -0.87 -12.09
CA ASP A 81 19.41 -1.07 -11.94
C ASP A 81 20.07 -0.16 -10.87
N ASN A 82 19.26 0.41 -9.97
CA ASN A 82 19.71 1.26 -8.88
C ASN A 82 19.91 0.44 -7.61
N THR A 83 20.99 -0.34 -7.59
CA THR A 83 21.31 -1.23 -6.46
C THR A 83 21.53 -0.46 -5.15
N GLN A 84 22.08 0.75 -5.20
CA GLN A 84 22.35 1.55 -4.01
C GLN A 84 21.05 2.01 -3.33
N ASP A 85 20.08 2.48 -4.11
CA ASP A 85 18.78 2.87 -3.54
C ASP A 85 18.03 1.64 -3.00
N ALA A 86 18.10 0.50 -3.69
CA ALA A 86 17.50 -0.75 -3.20
C ALA A 86 18.04 -1.17 -1.82
N ILE A 87 19.37 -1.15 -1.64
CA ILE A 87 20.01 -1.44 -0.34
C ILE A 87 19.50 -0.47 0.73
N LYS A 88 19.49 0.83 0.42
CA LYS A 88 19.02 1.86 1.34
C LYS A 88 17.57 1.66 1.79
N GLN A 89 16.67 1.27 0.87
CA GLN A 89 15.28 0.97 1.23
C GLN A 89 15.17 -0.26 2.15
N LEU A 90 15.97 -1.31 1.91
CA LEU A 90 15.98 -2.51 2.75
C LEU A 90 16.54 -2.23 4.15
N GLU A 91 17.64 -1.48 4.25
CA GLU A 91 18.22 -1.07 5.54
C GLU A 91 17.24 -0.23 6.36
N ALA A 92 16.60 0.77 5.74
CA ALA A 92 15.58 1.58 6.39
C ALA A 92 14.36 0.74 6.83
N GLY A 93 13.98 -0.25 6.02
CA GLY A 93 12.92 -1.20 6.35
C GLY A 93 13.26 -2.07 7.57
N LEU A 94 14.48 -2.58 7.65
CA LEU A 94 14.97 -3.35 8.80
C LEU A 94 15.03 -2.51 10.07
N GLU A 95 15.54 -1.28 9.99
CA GLU A 95 15.60 -0.37 11.13
C GLU A 95 14.19 -0.08 11.69
N ARG A 96 13.22 0.16 10.79
CA ARG A 96 11.83 0.40 11.19
C ARG A 96 11.14 -0.86 11.71
N TYR A 97 11.42 -2.04 11.15
CA TYR A 97 10.89 -3.29 11.66
C TYR A 97 11.39 -3.61 13.07
N ASN A 98 12.67 -3.34 13.33
CA ASN A 98 13.32 -3.59 14.62
C ASN A 98 12.97 -2.57 15.70
N ARG A 99 12.43 -1.39 15.33
CA ARG A 99 11.83 -0.50 16.32
C ARG A 99 10.63 -1.19 16.98
N SER A 100 10.69 -1.31 18.29
CA SER A 100 9.59 -1.73 19.15
C SER A 100 8.63 -0.56 19.33
N GLU A 101 7.79 -0.32 18.31
CA GLU A 101 6.56 0.46 18.43
C GLU A 101 5.36 -0.49 18.45
#